data_AF-A0A6H0WHR3-F1
#
_entry.id   AF-A0A6H0WHR3-F1
#
_cell.length_a   1.000
_cell.length_b   1.000
_cell.length_c   1.000
_cell.angle_alpha   90.00
_cell.angle_beta   90.00
_cell.angle_gamma   90.00
#
_symmetry.space_group_name_H-M   'P 1'
#
loop_
_entity.id
_entity.type
_entity.pdbx_description
1 polymer ?
#
loop_
_entity_poly.entity_id
_entity_poly.type
_entity_poly.pdbx_seq_one_letter_code
_entity_poly.pdbx_strand_id
1 'polypeptide(L)'
;MTQPSKTTKLTKDEVDRLISDYQTNQDEQAQETLVRVYTNLVDMLAKKYSKGKSFHEDLRQVGMIGLLGAIKRYDPVVGKSFEAFAIPTIIGEIKRFLRDKTWSVHVPRRIKELGPRIKMAVDQLTTETQRSPKVEEIAEFLDVSEEEVLETMEMGKSYQALSVDHSIEADSDGSTVTILDIVGSQEDGYERVNQQMMLQSVFHVLSDREKQIIDLTYIQNKSQKETGDILGISQMHVSRLQRKAVKKLREALIEDPSMELM
;
A
#
# COMPACT_ATOMS: atom_id res chain seq x y z
N MET A 1 8.84 -27.40 -35.72
CA MET A 1 7.88 -27.35 -36.85
C MET A 1 6.77 -26.39 -36.47
N THR A 2 6.86 -25.13 -36.89
CA THR A 2 5.87 -24.09 -36.55
C THR A 2 4.89 -24.02 -37.70
N GLN A 3 3.69 -24.60 -37.53
CA GLN A 3 2.63 -24.44 -38.53
C GLN A 3 2.11 -22.99 -38.47
N PRO A 4 1.89 -22.34 -39.61
CA PRO A 4 1.31 -21.01 -39.65
C PRO A 4 -0.18 -21.10 -39.29
N SER A 5 -0.59 -20.45 -38.20
CA SER A 5 -1.99 -20.33 -37.81
C SER A 5 -2.75 -19.55 -38.88
N LYS A 6 -3.50 -20.27 -39.73
CA LYS A 6 -4.54 -19.67 -40.56
C LYS A 6 -5.61 -19.11 -39.63
N THR A 7 -5.66 -17.79 -39.47
CA THR A 7 -6.74 -17.12 -38.77
C THR A 7 -7.99 -17.23 -39.64
N THR A 8 -8.75 -18.32 -39.48
CA THR A 8 -10.07 -18.48 -40.10
C THR A 8 -10.97 -17.37 -39.56
N LYS A 9 -11.26 -16.35 -40.37
CA LYS A 9 -12.26 -15.34 -40.02
C LYS A 9 -13.63 -16.02 -40.09
N LEU A 10 -14.25 -16.21 -38.94
CA LEU A 10 -15.66 -16.59 -38.86
C LEU A 10 -16.52 -15.46 -39.43
N THR A 11 -17.58 -15.84 -40.13
CA THR A 11 -18.64 -14.93 -40.56
C THR A 11 -19.51 -14.53 -39.37
N LYS A 12 -20.27 -13.44 -39.51
CA LYS A 12 -21.18 -12.96 -38.44
C LYS A 12 -22.18 -14.06 -38.02
N ASP A 13 -22.77 -14.74 -39.00
CA ASP A 13 -23.79 -15.77 -38.74
C ASP A 13 -23.18 -16.99 -38.03
N GLU A 14 -21.94 -17.36 -38.32
CA GLU A 14 -21.23 -18.43 -37.61
C GLU A 14 -20.93 -18.05 -36.15
N VAL A 15 -20.52 -16.80 -35.91
CA VAL A 15 -20.30 -16.29 -34.55
C VAL A 15 -21.60 -16.28 -33.76
N ASP A 16 -22.68 -15.76 -34.33
CA ASP A 16 -23.99 -15.69 -33.67
C ASP A 16 -24.52 -17.11 -33.35
N ARG A 17 -24.31 -18.08 -34.26
CA ARG A 17 -24.66 -19.49 -34.02
C ARG A 17 -23.87 -20.10 -32.87
N LEU A 18 -22.54 -19.98 -32.88
CA LEU A 18 -21.69 -20.52 -31.81
C LEU A 18 -22.02 -19.91 -30.44
N ILE A 19 -22.35 -18.61 -30.41
CA ILE A 19 -22.79 -17.96 -29.17
C ILE A 19 -24.13 -18.53 -28.70
N SER A 20 -25.09 -18.72 -29.60
CA SER A 20 -26.40 -19.31 -29.28
C SER A 20 -26.26 -20.74 -28.75
N ASP A 21 -25.40 -21.55 -29.38
CA ASP A 21 -25.13 -22.94 -28.97
C ASP A 21 -24.54 -22.99 -27.56
N TYR A 22 -23.59 -22.10 -27.25
CA TYR A 22 -23.05 -21.96 -25.89
C TYR A 22 -24.09 -21.46 -24.88
N GLN A 23 -24.88 -20.43 -25.21
CA GLN A 23 -25.85 -19.86 -24.29
C GLN A 23 -27.00 -20.82 -23.94
N THR A 24 -27.43 -21.64 -24.91
CA THR A 24 -28.57 -22.56 -24.73
C THR A 24 -28.14 -23.90 -24.14
N ASN A 25 -27.05 -24.46 -24.67
CA ASN A 25 -26.66 -25.85 -24.38
C ASN A 25 -25.40 -25.96 -23.53
N GLN A 26 -24.77 -24.82 -23.18
CA GLN A 26 -23.46 -24.78 -22.52
C GLN A 26 -22.39 -25.58 -23.29
N ASP A 27 -22.45 -25.54 -24.62
CA ASP A 27 -21.50 -26.24 -25.49
C ASP A 27 -20.06 -25.70 -25.30
N GLU A 28 -19.22 -26.51 -24.67
CA GLU A 28 -17.82 -26.18 -24.39
C GLU A 28 -16.99 -26.03 -25.67
N GLN A 29 -17.29 -26.78 -26.74
CA GLN A 29 -16.56 -26.68 -28.01
C GLN A 29 -16.87 -25.37 -28.72
N ALA A 30 -18.12 -24.91 -28.65
CA ALA A 30 -18.52 -23.61 -29.16
C ALA A 30 -17.80 -22.49 -28.39
N GLN A 31 -17.74 -22.59 -27.06
CA GLN A 31 -17.00 -21.64 -26.21
C GLN A 31 -15.51 -21.62 -26.55
N GLU A 32 -14.87 -22.78 -26.66
CA GLU A 32 -13.44 -22.90 -26.97
C GLU A 32 -13.12 -22.27 -28.33
N THR A 33 -13.97 -22.52 -29.34
CA THR A 33 -13.82 -21.95 -30.67
C THR A 33 -13.90 -20.43 -30.64
N LEU A 34 -14.91 -19.87 -29.97
CA LEU A 34 -15.06 -18.42 -29.79
C LEU A 34 -13.86 -17.81 -29.07
N VAL A 35 -13.41 -18.43 -27.97
CA VAL A 35 -12.24 -17.96 -27.21
C VAL A 35 -10.99 -17.95 -28.09
N ARG A 36 -10.73 -19.02 -28.85
CA ARG A 36 -9.57 -19.10 -29.76
C ARG A 36 -9.59 -17.98 -30.81
N VAL A 37 -10.75 -17.69 -31.39
CA VAL A 37 -10.91 -16.63 -32.41
C VAL A 37 -10.66 -15.24 -31.82
N TYR A 38 -11.19 -14.96 -30.63
CA TYR A 38 -11.11 -13.63 -30.03
C TYR A 38 -9.90 -13.42 -29.10
N THR A 39 -9.07 -14.44 -28.88
CA THR A 39 -7.86 -14.32 -28.03
C THR A 39 -6.94 -13.19 -28.49
N ASN A 40 -6.67 -13.09 -29.80
CA ASN A 40 -5.81 -12.04 -30.35
C ASN A 40 -6.40 -10.63 -30.17
N LEU A 41 -7.73 -10.50 -30.18
CA LEU A 41 -8.41 -9.24 -29.90
C LEU A 41 -8.20 -8.83 -28.44
N VAL A 42 -8.37 -9.76 -27.51
CA VAL A 42 -8.11 -9.53 -26.08
C VAL A 42 -6.65 -9.13 -25.86
N ASP A 43 -5.70 -9.83 -26.50
CA ASP A 43 -4.27 -9.53 -26.39
C ASP A 43 -3.94 -8.12 -26.91
N MET A 44 -4.52 -7.72 -28.04
CA MET A 44 -4.35 -6.37 -28.57
C MET A 44 -4.89 -5.30 -27.60
N LEU A 45 -6.07 -5.53 -27.02
CA LEU A 45 -6.66 -4.63 -26.04
C LEU A 45 -5.80 -4.57 -24.77
N ALA A 46 -5.40 -5.70 -24.20
CA ALA A 46 -4.54 -5.77 -23.02
C ALA A 46 -3.21 -5.04 -23.24
N LYS A 47 -2.56 -5.24 -24.40
CA LYS A 47 -1.31 -4.54 -24.77
C LYS A 47 -1.47 -3.03 -24.82
N LYS A 48 -2.59 -2.52 -25.37
CA LYS A 48 -2.90 -1.09 -25.40
C LYS A 48 -2.98 -0.47 -24.00
N TYR A 49 -3.50 -1.21 -23.02
CA TYR A 49 -3.68 -0.72 -21.64
C TYR A 49 -2.50 -1.02 -20.70
N SER A 50 -1.66 -2.01 -21.02
CA SER A 50 -0.45 -2.33 -20.25
C SER A 50 0.60 -1.20 -20.30
N LYS A 51 0.73 -0.48 -21.43
CA LYS A 51 1.72 0.60 -21.62
C LYS A 51 3.15 0.25 -21.15
N GLY A 52 3.57 -1.01 -21.32
CA GLY A 52 4.92 -1.47 -20.92
C GLY A 52 5.09 -1.79 -19.43
N LYS A 53 4.00 -1.85 -18.66
CA LYS A 53 4.01 -2.25 -17.25
C LYS A 53 3.92 -3.78 -17.09
N SER A 54 4.38 -4.28 -15.94
CA SER A 54 4.45 -5.71 -15.57
C SER A 54 3.11 -6.46 -15.61
N PHE A 55 1.97 -5.76 -15.59
CA PHE A 55 0.64 -6.38 -15.50
C PHE A 55 0.05 -6.88 -16.84
N HIS A 56 0.84 -7.05 -17.91
CA HIS A 56 0.30 -7.44 -19.21
C HIS A 56 -0.48 -8.76 -19.16
N GLU A 57 0.09 -9.78 -18.51
CA GLU A 57 -0.56 -11.09 -18.37
C GLU A 57 -1.83 -11.01 -17.52
N ASP A 58 -1.84 -10.18 -16.48
CA ASP A 58 -3.03 -9.94 -15.67
C ASP A 58 -4.14 -9.27 -16.49
N LEU A 59 -3.81 -8.24 -17.26
CA LEU A 59 -4.78 -7.54 -18.11
C LEU A 59 -5.33 -8.47 -19.20
N ARG A 60 -4.50 -9.38 -19.72
CA ARG A 60 -4.95 -10.42 -20.64
C ARG A 60 -5.96 -11.35 -19.98
N GLN A 61 -5.69 -11.82 -18.76
CA GLN A 61 -6.61 -12.68 -18.02
C GLN A 61 -7.93 -11.97 -17.69
N VAL A 62 -7.86 -10.73 -17.20
CA VAL A 62 -9.06 -9.91 -16.94
C VAL A 62 -9.84 -9.66 -18.22
N GLY A 63 -9.16 -9.37 -19.33
CA GLY A 63 -9.80 -9.22 -20.62
C GLY A 63 -10.49 -10.49 -21.10
N MET A 64 -9.91 -11.66 -20.80
CA MET A 64 -10.53 -12.96 -21.09
C MET A 64 -11.80 -13.19 -20.26
N ILE A 65 -11.81 -12.81 -18.99
CA ILE A 65 -13.02 -12.82 -18.15
C ILE A 65 -14.10 -11.90 -18.76
N GLY A 66 -13.70 -10.72 -19.25
CA GLY A 66 -14.57 -9.81 -19.96
C GLY A 66 -15.16 -10.40 -21.25
N LEU A 67 -14.35 -11.12 -22.02
CA LEU A 67 -14.79 -11.84 -23.23
C LEU A 67 -15.82 -12.92 -22.88
N LEU A 68 -15.55 -13.76 -21.87
CA LEU A 68 -16.49 -14.78 -21.42
C LEU A 68 -17.80 -14.16 -20.95
N GLY A 69 -17.73 -13.05 -20.21
CA GLY A 69 -18.91 -12.28 -19.82
C GLY A 69 -19.68 -11.70 -21.01
N ALA A 70 -18.98 -11.26 -22.06
CA ALA A 70 -19.60 -10.77 -23.29
C ALA A 70 -20.31 -11.88 -24.06
N ILE A 71 -19.68 -13.05 -24.22
CA ILE A 71 -20.27 -14.23 -24.85
C ILE A 71 -21.59 -14.60 -24.15
N LYS A 72 -21.62 -14.57 -22.81
CA LYS A 72 -22.82 -14.90 -22.02
C LYS A 72 -23.97 -13.91 -22.14
N ARG A 73 -23.71 -12.65 -22.47
CA ARG A 73 -24.72 -11.56 -22.43
C ARG A 73 -25.07 -10.98 -23.78
N TYR A 74 -24.34 -11.33 -24.83
CA TYR A 74 -24.59 -10.81 -26.16
C TYR A 74 -25.94 -11.29 -26.68
N ASP A 75 -26.68 -10.37 -27.30
CA ASP A 75 -27.97 -10.61 -27.93
C ASP A 75 -27.89 -10.23 -29.43
N PRO A 76 -27.97 -11.20 -30.36
CA PRO A 76 -27.89 -10.93 -31.79
C PRO A 76 -29.10 -10.15 -32.33
N VAL A 77 -30.25 -10.15 -31.63
CA VAL A 77 -31.47 -9.43 -32.04
C VAL A 77 -31.27 -7.92 -32.03
N VAL A 78 -30.34 -7.42 -31.20
CA VAL A 78 -29.97 -6.00 -31.12
C VAL A 78 -29.28 -5.50 -32.41
N GLY A 79 -28.89 -6.40 -33.31
CA GLY A 79 -28.44 -6.09 -34.68
C GLY A 79 -26.99 -5.60 -34.81
N LYS A 80 -26.29 -5.37 -33.70
CA LYS A 80 -24.86 -5.03 -33.68
C LYS A 80 -24.00 -6.29 -33.82
N SER A 81 -22.78 -6.16 -34.34
CA SER A 81 -21.84 -7.29 -34.36
C SER A 81 -21.38 -7.63 -32.94
N PHE A 82 -20.97 -8.88 -32.71
CA PHE A 82 -20.44 -9.31 -31.42
C PHE A 82 -19.26 -8.44 -30.96
N GLU A 83 -18.34 -8.06 -31.87
CA GLU A 83 -17.20 -7.21 -31.55
C GLU A 83 -17.62 -5.85 -31.00
N ALA A 84 -18.68 -5.26 -31.56
CA ALA A 84 -19.18 -3.96 -31.13
C ALA A 84 -19.71 -3.99 -29.68
N PHE A 85 -20.13 -5.16 -29.19
CA PHE A 85 -20.54 -5.37 -27.80
C PHE A 85 -19.39 -5.85 -26.90
N ALA A 86 -18.56 -6.76 -27.40
CA ALA A 86 -17.47 -7.37 -26.64
C ALA A 86 -16.36 -6.36 -26.33
N ILE A 87 -15.98 -5.50 -27.27
CA ILE A 87 -14.87 -4.56 -27.08
C ILE A 87 -15.12 -3.60 -25.89
N PRO A 88 -16.26 -2.87 -25.79
CA PRO A 88 -16.54 -2.04 -24.62
C PRO A 88 -16.58 -2.83 -23.31
N THR A 89 -17.10 -4.06 -23.34
CA THR A 89 -17.19 -4.94 -22.16
C THR A 89 -15.80 -5.34 -21.65
N ILE A 90 -14.93 -5.81 -22.55
CA ILE A 90 -13.55 -6.20 -22.24
C ILE A 90 -12.76 -5.00 -21.71
N ILE A 91 -12.86 -3.85 -22.37
CA ILE A 91 -12.22 -2.61 -21.93
C ILE A 91 -12.71 -2.19 -20.54
N GLY A 92 -14.01 -2.35 -20.26
CA GLY A 92 -14.60 -2.05 -18.96
C GLY A 92 -13.98 -2.88 -17.84
N GLU A 93 -13.84 -4.19 -18.04
CA GLU A 93 -13.20 -5.09 -17.06
C GLU A 93 -11.71 -4.74 -16.85
N ILE A 94 -10.96 -4.51 -17.94
CA ILE A 94 -9.55 -4.09 -17.88
C ILE A 94 -9.39 -2.79 -17.09
N LYS A 95 -10.22 -1.77 -17.37
CA LYS A 95 -10.21 -0.50 -16.64
C LYS A 95 -10.58 -0.69 -15.16
N ARG A 96 -11.54 -1.56 -14.85
CA ARG A 96 -11.94 -1.88 -13.47
C ARG A 96 -10.75 -2.48 -12.70
N PHE A 97 -10.07 -3.44 -13.30
CA PHE A 97 -8.88 -4.06 -12.69
C PHE A 97 -7.77 -3.03 -12.44
N LEU A 98 -7.44 -2.21 -13.44
CA LEU A 98 -6.43 -1.16 -13.27
C LEU A 98 -6.80 -0.24 -12.10
N ARG A 99 -8.04 0.23 -12.04
CA ARG A 99 -8.51 1.10 -10.96
C ARG A 99 -8.42 0.44 -9.58
N ASP A 100 -8.77 -0.84 -9.48
CA ASP A 100 -8.98 -1.48 -8.18
C ASP A 100 -7.75 -2.24 -7.66
N LYS A 101 -6.85 -2.69 -8.53
CA LYS A 101 -5.77 -3.63 -8.20
C LYS A 101 -4.35 -3.15 -8.48
N THR A 102 -4.15 -2.03 -9.20
CA THR A 102 -2.78 -1.54 -9.52
C THR A 102 -2.26 -0.43 -8.62
N TRP A 103 -3.03 0.02 -7.62
CA TRP A 103 -2.55 0.99 -6.64
C TRP A 103 -1.72 0.27 -5.57
N SER A 104 -0.51 0.78 -5.27
CA SER A 104 0.37 0.23 -4.21
C SER A 104 -0.26 0.29 -2.82
N VAL A 105 -1.19 1.22 -2.60
CA VAL A 105 -1.94 1.41 -1.34
C VAL A 105 -3.43 1.51 -1.63
N HIS A 106 -4.27 1.09 -0.67
CA HIS A 106 -5.71 1.24 -0.80
C HIS A 106 -6.08 2.73 -0.71
N VAL A 107 -6.65 3.27 -1.79
CA VAL A 107 -7.08 4.67 -1.87
C VAL A 107 -8.61 4.74 -2.00
N PRO A 108 -9.29 5.63 -1.25
CA PRO A 108 -10.72 5.85 -1.35
C PRO A 108 -11.22 6.12 -2.77
N ARG A 109 -12.44 5.66 -3.06
CA ARG A 109 -13.04 5.77 -4.40
C ARG A 109 -13.19 7.22 -4.87
N ARG A 110 -13.56 8.14 -3.96
CA ARG A 110 -13.67 9.59 -4.24
C ARG A 110 -12.38 10.13 -4.87
N ILE A 111 -11.23 9.80 -4.30
CA ILE A 111 -9.90 10.22 -4.78
C ILE A 111 -9.59 9.61 -6.16
N LYS A 112 -9.93 8.32 -6.38
CA LYS A 112 -9.73 7.65 -7.68
C LYS A 112 -10.56 8.27 -8.81
N GLU A 113 -11.72 8.80 -8.50
CA GLU A 113 -12.61 9.46 -9.46
C GLU A 113 -12.24 10.94 -9.66
N LEU A 114 -11.77 11.62 -8.61
CA LEU A 114 -11.37 13.02 -8.66
C LEU A 114 -10.02 13.23 -9.35
N GLY A 115 -9.05 12.33 -9.20
CA GLY A 115 -7.71 12.46 -9.81
C GLY A 115 -7.71 12.68 -11.33
N PRO A 116 -8.41 11.85 -12.13
CA PRO A 116 -8.55 12.09 -13.56
C PRO A 116 -9.22 13.43 -13.91
N ARG A 117 -10.20 13.87 -13.11
CA ARG A 117 -10.87 15.16 -13.30
C ARG A 117 -9.93 16.32 -13.02
N ILE A 118 -9.12 16.25 -11.95
CA ILE A 118 -8.05 17.22 -11.65
C ILE A 118 -7.08 17.31 -12.81
N LYS A 119 -6.63 16.18 -13.37
CA LYS A 119 -5.71 16.21 -14.52
C LYS A 119 -6.33 16.92 -15.73
N MET A 120 -7.58 16.63 -16.05
CA MET A 120 -8.30 17.31 -17.14
C MET A 120 -8.46 18.80 -16.87
N ALA A 121 -8.82 19.19 -15.65
CA ALA A 121 -8.95 20.60 -15.26
C ALA A 121 -7.61 21.33 -15.36
N VAL A 122 -6.51 20.70 -14.92
CA VAL A 122 -5.16 21.27 -15.05
C VAL A 122 -4.81 21.50 -16.51
N ASP A 123 -5.02 20.51 -17.38
CA ASP A 123 -4.71 20.62 -18.82
C ASP A 123 -5.54 21.76 -19.49
N GLN A 124 -6.82 21.86 -19.15
CA GLN A 124 -7.71 22.90 -19.69
C GLN A 124 -7.35 24.30 -19.18
N LEU A 125 -7.24 24.47 -17.87
CA LEU A 125 -6.89 25.76 -17.25
C LEU A 125 -5.49 26.22 -17.67
N THR A 126 -4.54 25.30 -17.85
CA THR A 126 -3.20 25.65 -18.38
C THR A 126 -3.30 26.19 -19.80
N THR A 127 -4.16 25.60 -20.63
CA THR A 127 -4.39 26.05 -22.01
C THR A 127 -5.01 27.45 -22.05
N GLU A 128 -5.99 27.71 -21.17
CA GLU A 128 -6.71 28.98 -21.11
C GLU A 128 -5.87 30.11 -20.48
N THR A 129 -5.18 29.82 -19.37
CA THR A 129 -4.42 30.82 -18.60
C THR A 129 -2.96 30.97 -19.04
N GLN A 130 -2.46 30.08 -19.90
CA GLN A 130 -1.07 30.04 -20.36
C GLN A 130 -0.04 29.95 -19.22
N ARG A 131 -0.44 29.41 -18.08
CA ARG A 131 0.41 29.14 -16.91
C ARG A 131 -0.12 27.94 -16.15
N SER A 132 0.66 27.44 -15.18
CA SER A 132 0.14 26.43 -14.25
C SER A 132 -1.00 27.02 -13.41
N PRO A 133 -2.16 26.34 -13.32
CA PRO A 133 -3.26 26.77 -12.49
C PRO A 133 -2.94 26.57 -11.01
N LYS A 134 -3.51 27.42 -10.16
CA LYS A 134 -3.45 27.30 -8.71
C LYS A 134 -4.50 26.31 -8.22
N VAL A 135 -4.33 25.83 -6.99
CA VAL A 135 -5.26 24.91 -6.33
C VAL A 135 -6.66 25.50 -6.22
N GLU A 136 -6.78 26.78 -5.84
CA GLU A 136 -8.05 27.53 -5.78
C GLU A 136 -8.80 27.51 -7.12
N GLU A 137 -8.08 27.69 -8.24
CA GLU A 137 -8.66 27.72 -9.60
C GLU A 137 -9.14 26.32 -10.04
N ILE A 138 -8.40 25.28 -9.66
CA ILE A 138 -8.78 23.88 -9.94
C ILE A 138 -10.01 23.48 -9.12
N ALA A 139 -10.06 23.90 -7.86
CA ALA A 139 -11.16 23.63 -6.94
C ALA A 139 -12.47 24.29 -7.44
N GLU A 140 -12.39 25.56 -7.84
CA GLU A 140 -13.52 26.29 -8.41
C GLU A 140 -13.99 25.67 -9.73
N PHE A 141 -13.07 25.31 -10.63
CA PHE A 141 -13.42 24.68 -11.91
C PHE A 141 -14.13 23.32 -11.74
N LEU A 142 -13.79 22.57 -10.69
CA LEU A 142 -14.31 21.22 -10.45
C LEU A 142 -15.49 21.16 -9.47
N ASP A 143 -15.86 22.30 -8.87
CA ASP A 143 -16.87 22.43 -7.81
C ASP A 143 -16.58 21.49 -6.63
N VAL A 144 -15.36 21.58 -6.10
CA VAL A 144 -14.86 20.82 -4.94
C VAL A 144 -14.06 21.73 -4.03
N SER A 145 -13.75 21.28 -2.81
CA SER A 145 -12.89 22.07 -1.90
C SER A 145 -11.41 21.96 -2.27
N GLU A 146 -10.62 23.00 -1.93
CA GLU A 146 -9.16 22.98 -2.10
C GLU A 146 -8.49 21.84 -1.35
N GLU A 147 -9.01 21.48 -0.17
CA GLU A 147 -8.52 20.35 0.63
C GLU A 147 -8.64 19.03 -0.13
N GLU A 148 -9.78 18.79 -0.78
CA GLU A 148 -9.98 17.58 -1.58
C GLU A 148 -9.07 17.52 -2.81
N VAL A 149 -8.75 18.68 -3.40
CA VAL A 149 -7.78 18.78 -4.50
C VAL A 149 -6.39 18.44 -4.01
N LEU A 150 -5.94 19.06 -2.91
CA LEU A 150 -4.63 18.82 -2.31
C LEU A 150 -4.45 17.36 -1.88
N GLU A 151 -5.44 16.81 -1.16
CA GLU A 151 -5.46 15.41 -0.73
C GLU A 151 -5.34 14.47 -1.94
N THR A 152 -6.10 14.75 -3.00
CA THR A 152 -6.07 13.92 -4.22
C THR A 152 -4.76 14.06 -4.99
N MET A 153 -4.17 15.24 -5.02
CA MET A 153 -2.87 15.48 -5.66
C MET A 153 -1.73 14.77 -4.90
N GLU A 154 -1.74 14.78 -3.56
CA GLU A 154 -0.76 14.04 -2.75
C GLU A 154 -0.93 12.53 -2.90
N MET A 155 -2.16 12.03 -2.79
CA MET A 155 -2.46 10.60 -2.96
C MET A 155 -2.18 10.10 -4.39
N GLY A 156 -2.29 10.99 -5.38
CA GLY A 156 -1.92 10.70 -6.77
C GLY A 156 -0.43 10.40 -6.95
N LYS A 157 0.45 10.98 -6.11
CA LYS A 157 1.89 10.64 -6.10
C LYS A 157 2.14 9.23 -5.55
N SER A 158 1.24 8.69 -4.72
CA SER A 158 1.31 7.33 -4.18
C SER A 158 0.83 6.24 -5.15
N TYR A 159 0.54 6.57 -6.41
CA TYR A 159 0.10 5.59 -7.42
C TYR A 159 1.16 4.49 -7.68
N GLN A 160 2.44 4.80 -7.47
CA GLN A 160 3.53 3.83 -7.44
C GLN A 160 4.43 4.16 -6.24
N ALA A 161 4.41 3.32 -5.21
CA ALA A 161 5.41 3.40 -4.17
C ALA A 161 6.80 3.21 -4.80
N LEU A 162 7.75 4.08 -4.44
CA LEU A 162 9.14 3.91 -4.84
C LEU A 162 9.72 2.71 -4.08
N SER A 163 10.44 1.83 -4.76
CA SER A 163 11.06 0.68 -4.10
C SER A 163 12.14 1.15 -3.13
N VAL A 164 12.21 0.55 -1.95
CA VAL A 164 13.33 0.78 -1.01
C VAL A 164 14.66 0.26 -1.58
N ASP A 165 14.58 -0.72 -2.47
CA ASP A 165 15.73 -1.25 -3.22
C ASP A 165 16.11 -0.39 -4.44
N HIS A 166 15.44 0.75 -4.66
CA HIS A 166 15.79 1.64 -5.76
C HIS A 166 17.19 2.21 -5.52
N SER A 167 18.12 1.90 -6.42
CA SER A 167 19.49 2.40 -6.37
C SER A 167 19.56 3.87 -6.76
N ILE A 168 20.34 4.65 -6.02
CA ILE A 168 20.67 6.05 -6.27
C ILE A 168 22.20 6.11 -6.40
N GLU A 169 22.70 6.91 -7.35
CA GLU A 169 24.14 7.18 -7.45
C GLU A 169 24.58 8.02 -6.23
N ALA A 170 25.49 7.46 -5.43
CA ALA A 170 25.97 8.08 -4.19
C ALA A 170 27.12 9.06 -4.46
N ASP A 171 28.02 8.71 -5.40
CA ASP A 171 29.20 9.51 -5.77
C ASP A 171 29.46 9.53 -7.28
N SER A 172 30.28 10.48 -7.71
CA SER A 172 30.78 10.61 -9.09
C SER A 172 31.60 9.42 -9.61
N ASP A 173 32.03 8.51 -8.71
CA ASP A 173 32.77 7.29 -9.04
C ASP A 173 31.84 6.10 -9.38
N GLY A 174 30.52 6.30 -9.42
CA GLY A 174 29.56 5.27 -9.82
C GLY A 174 29.19 4.28 -8.71
N SER A 175 29.48 4.62 -7.44
CA SER A 175 28.93 3.90 -6.29
C SER A 175 27.40 4.07 -6.27
N THR A 176 26.68 2.97 -6.05
CA THR A 176 25.22 2.98 -5.92
C THR A 176 24.82 2.57 -4.52
N VAL A 177 23.89 3.30 -3.91
CA VAL A 177 23.28 2.99 -2.61
C VAL A 177 21.79 2.82 -2.81
N THR A 178 21.14 1.99 -2.00
CA THR A 178 19.67 1.88 -2.05
C THR A 178 19.03 2.96 -1.20
N ILE A 179 17.75 3.27 -1.45
CA ILE A 179 16.98 4.15 -0.57
C ILE A 179 16.99 3.61 0.86
N LEU A 180 16.92 2.29 1.04
CA LEU A 180 16.95 1.65 2.36
C LEU A 180 18.23 1.99 3.14
N ASP A 181 19.38 2.04 2.47
CA ASP A 181 20.67 2.33 3.10
C ASP A 181 20.77 3.77 3.62
N ILE A 182 19.97 4.68 3.06
CA ILE A 182 19.93 6.11 3.44
C ILE A 182 18.96 6.35 4.61
N VAL A 183 17.97 5.48 4.80
CA VAL A 183 16.99 5.62 5.88
C VAL A 183 17.65 5.33 7.22
N GLY A 184 17.99 6.38 7.95
CA GLY A 184 18.52 6.26 9.31
C GLY A 184 17.49 5.65 10.27
N SER A 185 17.96 4.78 11.15
CA SER A 185 17.20 4.27 12.30
C SER A 185 17.54 5.06 13.56
N GLN A 186 16.58 5.23 14.46
CA GLN A 186 16.92 5.62 15.84
C GLN A 186 17.63 4.45 16.52
N GLU A 187 18.80 4.74 17.14
CA GLU A 187 19.56 3.75 17.90
C GLU A 187 19.39 3.98 19.41
N ASP A 188 18.41 3.29 19.98
CA ASP A 188 18.06 3.38 21.41
C ASP A 188 19.11 2.71 22.33
N GLY A 189 20.07 1.98 21.76
CA GLY A 189 21.08 1.22 22.51
C GLY A 189 21.97 2.09 23.40
N TYR A 190 22.47 3.20 22.86
CA TYR A 190 23.33 4.14 23.60
C TYR A 190 22.58 4.83 24.73
N GLU A 191 21.34 5.27 24.47
CA GLU A 191 20.52 5.94 25.47
C GLU A 191 20.20 5.00 26.64
N ARG A 192 19.91 3.72 26.34
CA ARG A 192 19.65 2.70 27.36
C ARG A 192 20.87 2.38 28.21
N VAL A 193 22.07 2.31 27.63
CA VAL A 193 23.32 2.11 28.36
C VAL A 193 23.59 3.31 29.27
N ASN A 194 23.41 4.53 28.76
CA ASN A 194 23.61 5.75 29.54
C ASN A 194 22.65 5.82 30.73
N GLN A 195 21.36 5.51 30.53
CA GLN A 195 20.37 5.40 31.61
C GLN A 195 20.76 4.35 32.66
N GLN A 196 21.31 3.20 32.25
CA GLN A 196 21.81 2.19 33.19
C GLN A 196 23.02 2.67 34.00
N MET A 197 23.97 3.35 33.36
CA MET A 197 25.15 3.90 34.03
C MET A 197 24.78 4.99 35.04
N MET A 198 23.85 5.89 34.68
CA MET A 198 23.30 6.89 35.60
C MET A 198 22.60 6.25 36.79
N LEU A 199 21.80 5.19 36.59
CA LEU A 199 21.17 4.49 37.70
C LEU A 199 22.20 3.80 38.61
N GLN A 200 23.25 3.21 38.03
CA GLN A 200 24.33 2.60 38.81
C GLN A 200 25.10 3.62 39.66
N SER A 201 25.33 4.85 39.15
CA SER A 201 26.06 5.89 39.90
C SER A 201 25.36 6.23 41.20
N VAL A 202 24.01 6.30 41.22
CA VAL A 202 23.22 6.67 42.40
C VAL A 202 22.75 5.49 43.25
N PHE A 203 22.96 4.24 42.83
CA PHE A 203 22.42 3.06 43.54
C PHE A 203 22.95 2.91 44.98
N HIS A 204 24.08 3.56 45.30
CA HIS A 204 24.69 3.55 46.62
C HIS A 204 23.87 4.29 47.69
N VAL A 205 22.95 5.21 47.32
CA VAL A 205 22.08 5.92 48.30
C VAL A 205 20.99 5.03 48.91
N LEU A 206 20.77 3.86 48.32
CA LEU A 206 19.82 2.87 48.84
C LEU A 206 20.46 2.04 49.95
N SER A 207 19.69 1.78 51.01
CA SER A 207 20.04 0.75 51.99
C SER A 207 19.97 -0.64 51.36
N ASP A 208 20.66 -1.63 51.93
CA ASP A 208 20.67 -2.99 51.40
C ASP A 208 19.26 -3.58 51.27
N ARG A 209 18.37 -3.21 52.21
CA ARG A 209 16.96 -3.61 52.17
C ARG A 209 16.19 -2.98 51.00
N GLU A 210 16.46 -1.70 50.72
CA GLU A 210 15.87 -1.01 49.58
C GLU A 210 16.42 -1.57 48.25
N LYS A 211 17.72 -1.87 48.16
CA LYS A 211 18.35 -2.53 47.00
C LYS A 211 17.70 -3.88 46.70
N GLN A 212 17.52 -4.73 47.71
CA GLN A 212 16.83 -6.03 47.57
C GLN A 212 15.41 -5.87 47.04
N ILE A 213 14.66 -4.87 47.53
CA ILE A 213 13.30 -4.62 47.06
C ILE A 213 13.30 -4.15 45.61
N ILE A 214 14.20 -3.26 45.21
CA ILE A 214 14.30 -2.80 43.82
C ILE A 214 14.69 -3.94 42.88
N ASP A 215 15.67 -4.76 43.26
CA ASP A 215 16.09 -5.93 42.48
C ASP A 215 14.93 -6.92 42.28
N LEU A 216 14.24 -7.32 43.35
CA LEU A 216 13.12 -8.25 43.25
C LEU A 216 11.96 -7.68 42.42
N THR A 217 11.64 -6.40 42.57
CA THR A 217 10.46 -5.80 41.91
C THR A 217 10.71 -5.37 40.47
N TYR A 218 11.86 -4.78 40.15
CA TYR A 218 12.14 -4.19 38.83
C TYR A 218 13.08 -5.03 37.96
N ILE A 219 13.97 -5.84 38.55
CA ILE A 219 14.89 -6.70 37.78
C ILE A 219 14.29 -8.11 37.63
N GLN A 220 13.81 -8.68 38.74
CA GLN A 220 13.23 -10.02 38.76
C GLN A 220 11.71 -10.05 38.54
N ASN A 221 11.06 -8.89 38.35
CA ASN A 221 9.63 -8.73 38.08
C ASN A 221 8.70 -9.45 39.09
N LYS A 222 9.10 -9.53 40.37
CA LYS A 222 8.26 -10.05 41.46
C LYS A 222 7.22 -9.00 41.88
N SER A 223 6.00 -9.47 42.15
CA SER A 223 4.98 -8.61 42.75
C SER A 223 5.39 -8.18 44.16
N GLN A 224 4.82 -7.06 44.65
CA GLN A 224 5.09 -6.58 46.01
C GLN A 224 4.66 -7.60 47.09
N LYS A 225 3.70 -8.47 46.78
CA LYS A 225 3.28 -9.55 47.67
C LYS A 225 4.36 -10.63 47.74
N GLU A 226 4.81 -11.15 46.59
CA GLU A 226 5.88 -12.16 46.53
C GLU A 226 7.19 -11.63 47.13
N THR A 227 7.54 -10.37 46.86
CA THR A 227 8.70 -9.71 47.48
C THR A 227 8.54 -9.62 49.01
N GLY A 228 7.32 -9.40 49.49
CA GLY A 228 7.02 -9.40 50.93
C GLY A 228 7.19 -10.78 51.54
N ASP A 229 6.69 -11.82 50.87
CA ASP A 229 6.82 -13.21 51.28
C ASP A 229 8.30 -13.65 51.32
N ILE A 230 9.10 -13.28 50.31
CA ILE A 230 10.55 -13.57 50.25
C ILE A 230 11.32 -12.85 51.35
N LEU A 231 10.98 -11.60 51.64
CA LEU A 231 11.71 -10.77 52.61
C LEU A 231 11.14 -10.88 54.04
N GLY A 232 10.05 -11.60 54.26
CA GLY A 232 9.40 -11.73 55.57
C GLY A 232 8.77 -10.43 56.08
N ILE A 233 8.24 -9.59 55.18
CA ILE A 233 7.57 -8.32 55.52
C ILE A 233 6.23 -8.20 54.77
N SER A 234 5.30 -7.41 55.30
CA SER A 234 4.01 -7.22 54.62
C SER A 234 4.16 -6.50 53.27
N GLN A 235 3.27 -6.80 52.32
CA GLN A 235 3.21 -6.12 51.03
C GLN A 235 3.12 -4.59 51.17
N MET A 236 2.38 -4.09 52.16
CA MET A 236 2.31 -2.64 52.45
C MET A 236 3.67 -2.07 52.89
N HIS A 237 4.46 -2.84 53.63
CA HIS A 237 5.81 -2.44 54.01
C HIS A 237 6.74 -2.41 52.79
N VAL A 238 6.65 -3.41 51.89
CA VAL A 238 7.37 -3.41 50.60
C VAL A 238 7.01 -2.16 49.79
N SER A 239 5.71 -1.85 49.63
CA SER A 239 5.23 -0.68 48.89
C SER A 239 5.81 0.63 49.45
N ARG A 240 5.88 0.76 50.78
CA ARG A 240 6.43 1.94 51.45
C ARG A 240 7.95 2.07 51.20
N LEU A 241 8.69 0.98 51.34
CA LEU A 241 10.15 0.96 51.11
C LEU A 241 10.49 1.17 49.64
N GLN A 242 9.73 0.59 48.71
CA GLN A 242 9.88 0.82 47.27
C GLN A 242 9.66 2.30 46.93
N ARG A 243 8.57 2.91 47.41
CA ARG A 243 8.33 4.36 47.21
C ARG A 243 9.45 5.22 47.77
N LYS A 244 9.96 4.88 48.95
CA LYS A 244 11.10 5.58 49.57
C LYS A 244 12.38 5.43 48.73
N ALA A 245 12.67 4.22 48.26
CA ALA A 245 13.82 3.93 47.40
C ALA A 245 13.76 4.70 46.08
N VAL A 246 12.62 4.68 45.40
CA VAL A 246 12.41 5.43 44.14
C VAL A 246 12.54 6.94 44.37
N LYS A 247 12.04 7.46 45.49
CA LYS A 247 12.21 8.86 45.86
C LYS A 247 13.69 9.22 46.06
N LYS A 248 14.45 8.41 46.82
CA LYS A 248 15.89 8.61 47.03
C LYS A 248 16.67 8.60 45.72
N LEU A 249 16.38 7.63 44.84
CA LEU A 249 17.03 7.55 43.52
C LEU A 249 16.75 8.80 42.69
N ARG A 250 15.50 9.30 42.70
CA ARG A 250 15.13 10.53 41.99
C ARG A 250 15.85 11.76 42.53
N GLU A 251 15.91 11.92 43.86
CA GLU A 251 16.62 13.03 44.50
C GLU A 251 18.11 12.99 44.19
N ALA A 252 18.74 11.81 44.30
CA ALA A 252 20.14 11.63 43.97
C ALA A 252 20.45 11.88 42.48
N LEU A 253 19.55 11.52 41.57
CA LEU A 253 19.72 11.80 40.14
C LEU A 253 19.66 13.30 39.81
N ILE A 254 18.90 14.08 40.59
CA ILE A 254 18.79 15.54 40.43
C ILE A 254 20.03 16.25 40.99
N GLU A 255 20.67 15.67 42.00
CA GLU A 255 21.88 16.22 42.65
C GLU A 255 23.20 15.74 42.00
N ASP A 256 23.16 14.76 41.09
CA ASP A 256 24.36 14.23 40.41
C ASP A 256 24.92 15.24 39.38
N PRO A 257 26.14 15.79 39.56
CA PRO A 257 26.74 16.78 38.66
C PRO A 257 26.96 16.27 37.22
N SER A 258 26.89 14.95 36.99
CA SER A 258 26.99 14.37 35.65
C SER A 258 25.79 14.71 34.74
N MET A 259 24.69 15.23 35.29
CA MET A 259 23.57 15.80 34.52
C MET A 259 23.84 17.21 33.96
N GLU A 260 24.85 17.96 34.45
CA GLU A 260 25.21 19.28 33.88
C GLU A 260 26.09 19.17 32.61
N LEU A 261 26.59 17.97 32.29
CA LEU A 261 27.51 17.69 31.17
C LEU A 261 26.87 16.92 30.01
N MET A 262 25.54 16.74 30.03
CA MET A 262 24.73 16.14 28.96
C MET A 262 23.80 17.19 28.35
#